data_AF-A0A290ZMH3-F1
#
_entry.id   AF-A0A290ZMH3-F1
#
_cell.length_a   1.000
_cell.length_b   1.000
_cell.length_c   1.000
_cell.angle_alpha   90.00
_cell.angle_beta   90.00
_cell.angle_gamma   90.00
#
_symmetry.space_group_name_H-M   'P 1'
#
loop_
_entity.id
_entity.type
_entity.pdbx_description
1 polymer ?
#
loop_
_entity_poly.entity_id
_entity_poly.type
_entity_poly.pdbx_seq_one_letter_code
_entity_poly.pdbx_strand_id
1 'polypeptide(L)'
;MDHPMDLPAAAAAKHVKRVQPEIGEDGKLTGKELQIAVSVNEVFASRLRDDVLTVITTDGQRLVAVLPQTVVDKLKPANEADKQ
;
A
#
# COMPACT_ATOMS: atom_id res chain seq x y z
N MET A 1 -14.89 8.29 -9.32
CA MET A 1 -14.46 9.58 -8.75
C MET A 1 -13.07 9.32 -8.19
N ASP A 2 -12.04 9.54 -9.01
CA ASP A 2 -10.65 9.55 -8.54
C ASP A 2 -10.47 10.80 -7.68
N HIS A 3 -10.20 10.63 -6.39
CA HIS A 3 -9.83 11.74 -5.55
C HIS A 3 -8.36 12.10 -5.81
N PRO A 4 -7.97 13.38 -5.70
CA PRO A 4 -6.60 13.84 -5.97
C PRO A 4 -5.52 13.24 -5.04
N MET A 5 -5.90 12.42 -4.06
CA MET A 5 -4.99 11.69 -3.16
C MET A 5 -4.95 10.17 -3.42
N ASP A 6 -5.67 9.68 -4.42
CA ASP A 6 -5.61 8.27 -4.79
C ASP A 6 -4.29 8.03 -5.53
N LEU A 7 -3.46 7.14 -4.99
CA LEU A 7 -2.24 6.73 -5.67
C LEU A 7 -2.55 5.69 -6.73
N PRO A 8 -1.79 5.66 -7.83
CA PRO A 8 -1.90 4.56 -8.78
C PRO A 8 -1.58 3.25 -8.07
N ALA A 9 -2.41 2.24 -8.30
CA ALA A 9 -2.29 0.91 -7.71
C ALA A 9 -0.86 0.33 -7.84
N ALA A 10 -0.19 0.60 -8.97
CA ALA A 10 1.17 0.14 -9.23
C ALA A 10 2.24 0.78 -8.34
N ALA A 11 2.02 2.03 -7.90
CA ALA A 11 2.90 2.67 -6.93
C ALA A 11 2.58 2.17 -5.52
N ALA A 12 1.30 2.14 -5.16
CA ALA A 12 0.88 1.73 -3.83
C ALA A 12 1.28 0.29 -3.48
N ALA A 13 1.08 -0.65 -4.41
CA ALA A 13 1.44 -2.07 -4.28
C ALA A 13 2.93 -2.31 -3.97
N LYS A 14 3.83 -1.45 -4.46
CA LYS A 14 5.28 -1.55 -4.21
C LYS A 14 5.68 -1.20 -2.78
N HIS A 15 4.82 -0.45 -2.10
CA HIS A 15 5.11 0.12 -0.80
C HIS A 15 4.38 -0.56 0.36
N VAL A 16 3.35 -1.37 0.05
CA VAL A 16 2.66 -2.21 1.04
C VAL A 16 3.08 -3.66 0.90
N LYS A 17 3.15 -4.36 2.04
CA LYS A 17 3.31 -5.81 2.08
C LYS A 17 2.23 -6.40 2.95
N ARG A 18 1.69 -7.54 2.53
CA ARG A 18 0.72 -8.30 3.32
C ARG A 18 1.50 -9.22 4.26
N VAL A 19 1.30 -9.05 5.55
CA VAL A 19 1.87 -9.94 6.55
C VAL A 19 0.92 -11.12 6.72
N GLN A 20 1.39 -12.33 6.46
CA GLN A 20 0.63 -13.56 6.70
C GLN A 20 1.49 -14.53 7.51
N PRO A 21 0.89 -15.34 8.39
CA PRO A 21 1.64 -16.34 9.10
C PRO A 21 2.18 -17.38 8.10
N GLU A 22 3.45 -17.75 8.26
CA GLU A 22 4.07 -18.81 7.49
C GLU A 22 3.41 -20.14 7.83
N ILE A 23 2.83 -20.79 6.82
CA ILE A 23 2.32 -22.16 6.92
C ILE A 23 3.46 -23.07 6.49
N GLY A 24 3.96 -23.87 7.43
CA GLY A 24 5.01 -24.85 7.17
C GLY A 24 4.49 -26.00 6.31
N GLU A 25 5.39 -26.82 5.77
CA GLU A 25 5.06 -27.97 4.92
C GLU A 25 4.11 -28.98 5.59
N ASP A 26 4.06 -28.99 6.92
CA ASP A 26 3.15 -29.82 7.73
C ASP A 26 1.73 -29.21 7.89
N GLY A 27 1.44 -28.08 7.23
CA GLY A 27 0.16 -27.35 7.36
C GLY A 27 0.00 -26.57 8.67
N LYS A 28 1.03 -26.54 9.53
CA LYS A 28 1.03 -25.81 10.80
C LYS A 28 1.64 -24.43 10.64
N LEU A 29 1.16 -23.48 11.44
CA LEU A 29 1.78 -22.16 11.55
C LEU A 29 3.18 -22.32 12.16
N THR A 30 4.22 -21.83 11.49
CA THR A 30 5.60 -21.95 11.97
C THR A 30 5.95 -20.91 13.04
N GLY A 31 5.01 -19.99 13.32
CA GLY A 31 5.23 -18.84 14.20
C GLY A 31 6.00 -17.69 13.54
N LYS A 32 6.38 -17.82 12.27
CA LYS A 32 7.01 -16.76 11.48
C LYS A 32 5.98 -16.00 10.67
N GLU A 33 6.32 -14.76 10.35
CA GLU A 33 5.52 -13.89 9.50
C GLU A 33 6.17 -13.79 8.11
N LEU A 34 5.41 -14.10 7.07
CA LEU A 34 5.77 -13.87 5.68
C LEU A 34 5.31 -12.50 5.24
N GLN A 35 6.21 -11.77 4.60
CA GLN A 35 5.87 -10.54 3.91
C GLN A 35 5.59 -10.85 2.43
N ILE A 36 4.31 -10.90 2.08
CA ILE A 36 3.85 -11.17 0.72
C ILE A 36 3.69 -9.84 -0.02
N ALA A 37 4.27 -9.75 -1.22
CA ALA A 37 4.06 -8.61 -2.10
C ALA A 37 2.60 -8.56 -2.57
N VAL A 38 1.97 -7.38 -2.50
CA VAL A 38 0.61 -7.19 -2.99
C VAL A 38 0.66 -6.97 -4.49
N SER A 39 -0.19 -7.66 -5.25
CA SER A 39 -0.27 -7.45 -6.69
C SER A 39 -1.02 -6.16 -7.01
N VAL A 40 -0.70 -5.53 -8.14
CA VAL A 40 -1.41 -4.32 -8.62
C VAL A 40 -2.91 -4.60 -8.80
N ASN A 41 -3.26 -5.80 -9.29
CA ASN A 41 -4.65 -6.24 -9.47
C ASN A 41 -5.37 -6.53 -8.15
N GLU A 42 -4.65 -6.73 -7.04
CA GLU A 42 -5.24 -6.87 -5.71
C GLU A 42 -5.54 -5.51 -5.09
N VAL A 43 -4.98 -4.40 -5.58
CA VAL A 43 -5.27 -3.07 -5.04
C VAL A 43 -6.62 -2.60 -5.55
N PHE A 44 -7.60 -2.57 -4.65
CA PHE A 44 -8.94 -2.05 -4.94
C PHE A 44 -8.97 -0.52 -4.81
N ALA A 45 -8.39 0.01 -3.74
CA ALA A 45 -8.26 1.45 -3.52
C ALA A 45 -6.96 1.74 -2.78
N SER A 46 -6.38 2.93 -2.98
CA SER A 46 -5.22 3.34 -2.20
C SER A 46 -5.24 4.83 -1.94
N ARG A 47 -4.86 5.22 -0.73
CA ARG A 47 -4.88 6.61 -0.28
C ARG A 47 -3.61 6.93 0.47
N LEU A 48 -2.91 7.96 0.03
CA LEU A 48 -1.80 8.54 0.77
C LEU A 48 -2.29 9.78 1.53
N ARG A 49 -2.04 9.83 2.84
CA ARG A 49 -2.22 11.03 3.65
C ARG A 49 -0.98 11.26 4.48
N ASP A 50 -0.39 12.46 4.37
CA ASP A 50 0.88 12.81 4.98
C ASP A 50 1.94 11.75 4.64
N ASP A 51 2.38 10.95 5.61
CA ASP A 51 3.32 9.84 5.43
C ASP A 51 2.66 8.44 5.42
N VAL A 52 1.35 8.36 5.57
CA VAL A 52 0.64 7.08 5.73
C VAL A 52 -0.07 6.68 4.44
N LEU A 53 0.42 5.60 3.83
CA LEU A 53 -0.23 4.93 2.73
C LEU A 53 -1.20 3.87 3.26
N THR A 54 -2.48 4.03 2.95
CA THR A 54 -3.51 3.01 3.18
C THR A 54 -3.91 2.38 1.85
N VAL A 55 -3.78 1.07 1.73
CA VAL A 55 -4.24 0.26 0.59
C VAL A 55 -5.39 -0.62 1.05
N ILE A 56 -6.47 -0.63 0.30
CA ILE A 56 -7.57 -1.57 0.44
C ILE A 56 -7.43 -2.59 -0.68
N THR A 57 -7.35 -3.87 -0.33
CA THR A 57 -7.29 -4.94 -1.33
C THR A 57 -8.68 -5.33 -1.81
N THR A 58 -8.77 -6.04 -2.93
CA THR A 58 -10.02 -6.59 -3.49
C THR A 58 -10.72 -7.58 -2.54
N ASP A 59 -9.95 -8.21 -1.66
CA ASP A 59 -10.46 -9.08 -0.58
C ASP A 59 -10.97 -8.29 0.64
N GLY A 60 -10.91 -6.95 0.60
CA GLY A 60 -11.35 -6.07 1.67
C GLY A 60 -10.32 -5.89 2.80
N GLN A 61 -9.10 -6.42 2.66
CA GLN A 61 -8.05 -6.23 3.65
C GLN A 61 -7.48 -4.82 3.57
N ARG A 62 -7.32 -4.18 4.74
CA ARG A 62 -6.69 -2.88 4.87
C ARG A 62 -5.21 -3.06 5.21
N LEU A 63 -4.33 -2.65 4.30
CA LEU A 63 -2.89 -2.64 4.47
C LEU A 63 -2.43 -1.20 4.68
N VAL A 64 -1.60 -0.99 5.70
CA VAL A 64 -1.07 0.34 6.05
C VAL A 64 0.45 0.31 6.01
N ALA A 65 1.06 1.26 5.32
CA ALA A 65 2.50 1.45 5.30
C ALA A 65 2.83 2.91 5.61
N VAL A 66 3.82 3.11 6.48
CA VAL A 66 4.40 4.42 6.74
C VAL A 66 5.55 4.62 5.76
N LEU A 67 5.45 5.64 4.93
CA LEU A 67 6.44 5.97 3.90
C LEU A 67 7.35 7.09 4.39
N PRO A 68 8.65 7.03 4.09
CA PRO A 68 9.53 8.17 4.35
C PRO A 68 9.10 9.37 3.49
N GLN A 69 9.27 10.59 4.01
CA GLN A 69 8.85 11.81 3.31
C GLN A 69 9.45 11.94 1.90
N THR A 70 10.68 11.45 1.68
CA THR A 70 11.31 11.44 0.35
C THR A 70 10.51 10.65 -0.70
N VAL A 71 9.77 9.62 -0.28
CA VAL A 71 8.90 8.83 -1.15
C VAL A 71 7.54 9.50 -1.30
N VAL A 72 6.99 10.05 -0.22
CA VAL A 72 5.75 10.85 -0.23
C VAL A 72 5.84 12.00 -1.23
N ASP A 73 6.93 12.77 -1.19
CA ASP A 73 7.16 13.92 -2.06
C ASP A 73 7.21 13.53 -3.54
N LYS A 74 7.72 12.33 -3.85
CA LYS A 74 7.73 11.77 -5.22
C LYS A 74 6.38 11.20 -5.67
N LEU A 75 5.55 10.82 -4.71
CA LEU A 75 4.25 10.17 -4.96
C LEU A 75 3.10 11.18 -4.99
N LYS A 76 3.24 12.32 -4.30
CA LYS A 76 2.32 13.45 -4.44
C LYS A 76 2.49 14.01 -5.85
N PRO A 77 1.44 14.04 -6.71
CA PRO A 77 1.55 14.77 -7.96
C PRO A 77 1.85 16.23 -7.62
N ALA A 78 2.77 16.84 -8.36
CA ALA A 78 3.11 18.26 -8.27
C ALA A 78 1.90 19.12 -8.65
N ASN A 79 0.92 19.22 -7.74
CA ASN A 79 -0.29 20.00 -7.96
C ASN A 79 -0.66 20.82 -6.73
N GLU A 80 0.38 21.34 -6.05
CA GLU A 80 0.29 22.39 -5.05
C GLU A 80 1.29 23.52 -5.37
N ALA A 81 1.53 23.75 -6.66
CA ALA A 81 2.32 24.87 -7.16
C ALA A 81 1.57 25.63 -8.26
N ASP A 82 0.26 25.85 -8.10
CA ASP A 82 -0.44 26.92 -8.80
C ASP A 82 -1.74 27.25 -8.07
N LYS A 83 -1.62 28.07 -7.03
CA LYS A 83 -2.72 28.91 -6.56
C LYS A 83 -2.13 30.29 -6.32
N GLN A 84 -1.78 30.96 -7.42
CA GLN A 84 -1.44 32.38 -7.43
C GLN A 84 -2.68 33.20 -7.79
#